data_AF-A0A934NR15-F1
#
_entry.id   AF-A0A934NR15-F1
#
_cell.length_a   1.000
_cell.length_b   1.000
_cell.length_c   1.000
_cell.angle_alpha   90.00
_cell.angle_beta   90.00
_cell.angle_gamma   90.00
#
_symmetry.space_group_name_H-M   'P 1'
#
loop_
_entity.id
_entity.type
_entity.pdbx_description
1 polymer ?
#
loop_
_entity_poly.entity_id
_entity_poly.type
_entity_poly.pdbx_seq_one_letter_code
_entity_poly.pdbx_strand_id
1 'polypeptide(L)'
;MGHRIEHSARHTKSVDALHAAFTTEQYWKDRLAEIGGPGAELVEARTDSDTFSVTLIQGIAAKHLPPMVTRIRPGDLRIDRTESWGPLRNGSATGTFSVRTEGAPGKIYGTLTLTTDGTGSLLRIEGTVTVDIPFFGGKIEEAIAEQLRRLNEKEDAFTENWTSEQT
;
A
#
# COMPACT_ATOMS: atom_id res chain seq x y z
N MET A 1 -8.37 -10.57 17.54
CA MET A 1 -7.61 -9.31 17.72
C MET A 1 -6.66 -9.25 16.55
N GLY A 2 -6.65 -8.16 15.78
CA GLY A 2 -5.73 -8.02 14.64
C GLY A 2 -4.35 -7.55 15.07
N HIS A 3 -3.38 -7.68 14.17
CA HIS A 3 -2.00 -7.23 14.34
C HIS A 3 -1.82 -5.81 13.83
N ARG A 4 -1.27 -4.91 14.66
CA ARG A 4 -1.01 -3.52 14.28
C ARG A 4 0.18 -3.43 13.33
N ILE A 5 0.11 -2.52 12.38
CA ILE A 5 1.18 -2.21 11.44
C ILE A 5 1.50 -0.73 11.59
N GLU A 6 2.79 -0.41 11.65
CA GLU A 6 3.29 0.95 11.60
C GLU A 6 4.48 1.00 10.66
N HIS A 7 4.50 2.00 9.79
CA HIS A 7 5.61 2.27 8.89
C HIS A 7 5.76 3.78 8.73
N SER A 8 7.00 4.25 8.60
CA SER A 8 7.27 5.65 8.32
C SER A 8 8.49 5.79 7.43
N ALA A 9 8.38 6.66 6.42
CA ALA A 9 9.44 6.92 5.47
C ALA A 9 9.65 8.43 5.30
N ARG A 10 10.92 8.85 5.37
CA ARG A 10 11.32 10.21 5.00
C ARG A 10 11.74 10.22 3.54
N HIS A 11 11.26 11.21 2.81
CA HIS A 11 11.57 11.45 1.41
C HIS A 11 12.33 12.75 1.27
N THR A 12 13.28 12.81 0.33
CA THR A 12 14.02 14.06 0.09
C THR A 12 13.18 15.08 -0.67
N LYS A 13 12.11 14.62 -1.31
CA LYS A 13 11.16 15.44 -2.06
C LYS A 13 10.15 16.14 -1.17
N SER A 14 9.70 17.31 -1.62
CA SER A 14 8.70 18.10 -0.93
C SER A 14 7.38 17.35 -0.77
N VAL A 15 6.60 17.78 0.22
CA VAL A 15 5.25 17.24 0.47
C VAL A 15 4.35 17.41 -0.76
N ASP A 16 4.50 18.51 -1.50
CA ASP A 16 3.75 18.78 -2.74
C ASP A 16 4.10 17.79 -3.84
N ALA A 17 5.39 17.47 -4.03
CA ALA A 17 5.82 16.53 -5.06
C ALA A 17 5.32 15.09 -4.77
N LEU A 18 5.40 14.66 -3.51
CA LEU A 18 4.87 13.35 -3.12
C LEU A 18 3.35 13.28 -3.23
N HIS A 19 2.65 14.32 -2.79
CA HIS A 19 1.19 14.37 -2.90
C HIS A 19 0.74 14.37 -4.36
N ALA A 20 1.43 15.11 -5.23
CA ALA A 20 1.19 15.10 -6.67
C ALA A 20 1.38 13.69 -7.26
N ALA A 21 2.43 12.96 -6.85
CA ALA A 21 2.63 11.57 -7.27
C ALA A 21 1.47 10.67 -6.83
N PHE A 22 1.11 10.69 -5.54
CA PHE A 22 0.03 9.84 -5.02
C PHE A 22 -1.35 10.15 -5.60
N THR A 23 -1.56 11.36 -6.11
CA THR A 23 -2.79 11.80 -6.76
C THR A 23 -2.73 11.77 -8.30
N THR A 24 -1.70 11.14 -8.87
CA THR A 24 -1.52 10.97 -10.32
C THR A 24 -1.75 9.52 -10.73
N GLU A 25 -2.62 9.29 -11.70
CA GLU A 25 -2.92 7.95 -12.21
C GLU A 25 -1.66 7.23 -12.77
N GLN A 26 -0.79 7.96 -13.48
CA GLN A 26 0.40 7.39 -14.09
C GLN A 26 1.39 6.82 -13.06
N TYR A 27 1.56 7.49 -11.91
CA TYR A 27 2.37 6.98 -10.80
C TYR A 27 1.93 5.57 -10.37
N TRP A 28 0.62 5.32 -10.30
CA TRP A 28 0.08 4.02 -9.93
C TRP A 28 0.30 2.96 -11.00
N LYS A 29 0.18 3.33 -12.28
CA LYS A 29 0.49 2.41 -13.40
C LYS A 29 1.95 1.98 -13.37
N ASP A 30 2.85 2.94 -13.19
CA ASP A 30 4.29 2.69 -13.18
C ASP A 30 4.70 1.85 -11.96
N ARG A 31 4.16 2.19 -10.78
CA ARG A 31 4.37 1.40 -9.56
C ARG A 31 3.89 -0.04 -9.70
N LEU A 32 2.72 -0.25 -10.32
CA LEU A 32 2.21 -1.60 -10.57
C LEU A 32 3.10 -2.37 -11.55
N ALA A 33 3.59 -1.72 -12.59
CA ALA A 33 4.48 -2.36 -13.57
C ALA A 33 5.79 -2.85 -12.92
N GLU A 34 6.34 -2.10 -11.96
CA GLU A 34 7.60 -2.44 -11.30
C GLU A 34 7.42 -3.42 -10.12
N ILE A 35 6.42 -3.17 -9.25
CA ILE A 35 6.28 -3.86 -7.97
C ILE A 35 4.88 -4.45 -7.70
N GLY A 36 3.97 -4.46 -8.69
CA GLY A 36 2.60 -4.96 -8.53
C GLY A 36 2.45 -6.48 -8.46
N GLY A 37 3.42 -7.24 -8.99
CA GLY A 37 3.38 -8.70 -9.03
C GLY A 37 2.53 -9.30 -10.17
N PRO A 38 2.32 -10.63 -10.19
CA PRO A 38 1.62 -11.31 -11.27
C PRO A 38 0.16 -10.87 -11.39
N GLY A 39 -0.27 -10.52 -12.61
CA GLY A 39 -1.65 -10.09 -12.86
C GLY A 39 -1.99 -8.73 -12.25
N ALA A 40 -0.99 -7.90 -11.94
CA ALA A 40 -1.18 -6.55 -11.45
C ALA A 40 -1.90 -5.68 -12.48
N GLU A 41 -2.86 -4.90 -12.01
CA GLU A 41 -3.72 -4.09 -12.86
C GLU A 41 -4.24 -2.87 -12.09
N LEU A 42 -4.27 -1.72 -12.77
CA LEU A 42 -5.01 -0.56 -12.30
C LEU A 42 -6.47 -0.73 -12.71
N VAL A 43 -7.36 -0.94 -11.74
CA VAL A 43 -8.80 -1.10 -12.00
C VAL A 43 -9.45 0.25 -12.26
N GLU A 44 -9.11 1.23 -11.42
CA GLU A 44 -9.74 2.53 -11.46
C GLU A 44 -8.85 3.57 -10.79
N ALA A 45 -8.79 4.76 -11.36
CA ALA A 45 -8.31 5.97 -10.72
C ALA A 45 -9.31 7.09 -10.99
N ARG A 46 -9.68 7.83 -9.94
CA ARG A 46 -10.62 8.95 -10.08
C ARG A 46 -10.38 10.00 -9.01
N THR A 47 -10.77 11.22 -9.32
CA THR A 47 -10.89 12.31 -8.35
C THR A 47 -12.35 12.66 -8.22
N ASP A 48 -12.88 12.58 -6.99
CA ASP A 48 -14.20 13.10 -6.66
C ASP A 48 -14.04 14.26 -5.68
N SER A 49 -14.62 15.41 -6.02
CA SER A 49 -14.51 16.65 -5.27
C SER A 49 -13.03 17.06 -5.11
N ASP A 50 -12.39 16.71 -3.99
CA ASP A 50 -10.98 16.95 -3.69
C ASP A 50 -10.23 15.67 -3.25
N THR A 51 -10.86 14.50 -3.38
CA THR A 51 -10.29 13.22 -2.96
C THR A 51 -9.94 12.39 -4.17
N PHE A 52 -8.64 12.11 -4.33
CA PHE A 52 -8.17 11.12 -5.28
C PHE A 52 -8.39 9.72 -4.69
N SER A 53 -8.85 8.77 -5.49
CA SER A 53 -9.00 7.38 -5.10
C SER A 53 -8.52 6.47 -6.22
N VAL A 54 -7.86 5.38 -5.82
CA VAL A 54 -7.34 4.37 -6.72
C VAL A 54 -7.74 2.98 -6.24
N THR A 55 -8.12 2.11 -7.17
CA THR A 55 -8.33 0.68 -6.94
C THR A 55 -7.38 -0.11 -7.83
N LEU A 56 -6.68 -1.04 -7.20
CA LEU A 56 -5.58 -1.78 -7.78
C LEU A 56 -5.78 -3.27 -7.51
N ILE A 57 -5.31 -4.06 -8.45
CA ILE A 57 -5.10 -5.49 -8.29
C ILE A 57 -3.60 -5.71 -8.19
N GLN A 58 -3.19 -6.49 -7.20
CA GLN A 58 -1.81 -6.91 -7.02
C GLN A 58 -1.75 -8.43 -6.86
N GLY A 59 -0.62 -9.00 -7.23
CA GLY A 59 -0.38 -10.44 -7.12
C GLY A 59 0.74 -10.77 -6.15
N ILE A 60 0.57 -11.82 -5.36
CA ILE A 60 1.67 -12.48 -4.64
C ILE A 60 1.83 -13.89 -5.18
N ALA A 61 2.98 -14.15 -5.81
CA ALA A 61 3.28 -15.48 -6.31
C ALA A 61 3.32 -16.50 -5.16
N ALA A 62 2.80 -17.71 -5.36
CA ALA A 62 2.64 -18.73 -4.33
C ALA A 62 3.93 -19.03 -3.57
N LYS A 63 5.09 -18.98 -4.25
CA LYS A 63 6.42 -19.19 -3.66
C LYS A 63 6.82 -18.17 -2.59
N HIS A 64 6.15 -17.02 -2.53
CA HIS A 64 6.38 -15.96 -1.54
C HIS A 64 5.38 -16.00 -0.39
N LEU A 65 4.37 -16.86 -0.47
CA LEU A 65 3.36 -17.02 0.58
C LEU A 65 3.88 -17.95 1.68
N PRO A 66 3.50 -17.72 2.96
CA PRO A 66 3.74 -18.67 4.02
C PRO A 66 3.12 -20.04 3.68
N PRO A 67 3.80 -21.18 3.96
CA PRO A 67 3.31 -22.51 3.58
C PRO A 67 1.88 -22.83 4.06
N MET A 68 1.48 -22.27 5.21
CA MET A 68 0.13 -22.41 5.75
C MET A 68 -0.95 -21.76 4.89
N VAL A 69 -0.63 -20.64 4.22
CA VAL A 69 -1.54 -19.96 3.29
C VAL A 69 -1.72 -20.81 2.03
N THR A 70 -0.63 -21.30 1.45
CA THR A 70 -0.66 -22.16 0.24
C THR A 70 -1.38 -23.49 0.46
N ARG A 71 -1.48 -23.96 1.70
CA ARG A 71 -2.24 -25.18 2.06
C ARG A 71 -3.75 -24.93 2.04
N ILE A 72 -4.19 -23.72 2.36
CA ILE A 72 -5.61 -23.34 2.40
C ILE A 72 -6.08 -22.91 1.01
N ARG A 73 -5.27 -22.09 0.32
CA ARG A 73 -5.51 -21.62 -1.03
C ARG A 73 -4.27 -21.90 -1.89
N PRO A 74 -4.27 -22.98 -2.69
CA PRO A 74 -3.20 -23.24 -3.64
C PRO A 74 -3.13 -22.16 -4.73
N GLY A 75 -1.92 -21.85 -5.18
CA GLY A 75 -1.67 -20.90 -6.26
C GLY A 75 -1.41 -19.47 -5.79
N ASP A 76 -1.35 -18.57 -6.77
CA ASP A 76 -1.05 -17.17 -6.53
C ASP A 76 -2.20 -16.47 -5.80
N LEU A 77 -1.83 -15.54 -4.92
CA LEU A 77 -2.79 -14.73 -4.19
C LEU A 77 -3.07 -13.45 -4.96
N ARG A 78 -4.34 -13.20 -5.24
CA ARG A 78 -4.82 -11.94 -5.78
C ARG A 78 -5.28 -11.04 -4.65
N ILE A 79 -4.85 -9.79 -4.71
CA ILE A 79 -5.08 -8.76 -3.70
C ILE A 79 -5.77 -7.58 -4.37
N ASP A 80 -6.91 -7.16 -3.81
CA ASP A 80 -7.56 -5.91 -4.18
C ASP A 80 -7.15 -4.84 -3.15
N ARG A 81 -6.42 -3.82 -3.59
CA ARG A 81 -6.02 -2.66 -2.80
C ARG A 81 -6.83 -1.45 -3.24
N THR A 82 -7.39 -0.73 -2.28
CA THR A 82 -7.96 0.60 -2.50
C THR A 82 -7.20 1.59 -1.65
N GLU A 83 -6.85 2.72 -2.23
CA GLU A 83 -6.21 3.83 -1.53
C GLU A 83 -6.91 5.14 -1.90
N SER A 84 -7.02 6.05 -0.93
CA SER A 84 -7.59 7.37 -1.12
C SER A 84 -6.71 8.42 -0.48
N TRP A 85 -6.65 9.60 -1.10
CA TRP A 85 -5.88 10.74 -0.64
C TRP A 85 -6.77 11.99 -0.69
N GLY A 86 -6.90 12.64 0.46
CA GLY A 86 -7.51 13.96 0.55
C GLY A 86 -6.58 15.06 0.01
N PRO A 87 -7.07 16.31 -0.03
CA PRO A 87 -6.28 17.43 -0.52
C PRO A 87 -5.11 17.74 0.42
N LEU A 88 -4.00 18.17 -0.16
CA LEU A 88 -2.88 18.75 0.58
C LEU A 88 -3.27 20.14 1.09
N ARG A 89 -3.26 20.33 2.42
CA ARG A 89 -3.60 21.61 3.06
C ARG A 89 -2.61 21.89 4.17
N ASN A 90 -2.01 23.09 4.15
CA ASN A 90 -1.07 23.55 5.18
C ASN A 90 0.09 22.55 5.43
N GLY A 91 0.63 21.96 4.36
CA GLY A 91 1.75 21.02 4.45
C GLY A 91 1.38 19.63 4.98
N SER A 92 0.10 19.26 4.96
CA SER A 92 -0.37 17.94 5.37
C SER A 92 -1.50 17.41 4.49
N ALA A 93 -1.46 16.12 4.19
CA ALA A 93 -2.53 15.38 3.53
C ALA A 93 -2.76 14.05 4.27
N THR A 94 -4.02 13.62 4.33
CA THR A 94 -4.39 12.33 4.90
C THR A 94 -5.00 11.44 3.84
N GLY A 95 -4.88 10.14 4.06
CA GLY A 95 -5.44 9.12 3.20
C GLY A 95 -5.89 7.90 3.98
N THR A 96 -6.59 7.01 3.31
CA THR A 96 -6.92 5.69 3.85
C THR A 96 -6.57 4.62 2.84
N PHE A 97 -6.24 3.44 3.33
CA PHE A 97 -6.04 2.26 2.49
C PHE A 97 -6.85 1.09 3.02
N SER A 98 -7.25 0.21 2.11
CA SER A 98 -7.81 -1.09 2.44
C SER A 98 -7.28 -2.14 1.49
N VAL A 99 -7.06 -3.35 2.00
CA VAL A 99 -6.55 -4.49 1.27
C VAL A 99 -7.43 -5.68 1.58
N ARG A 100 -7.90 -6.36 0.54
CA ARG A 100 -8.66 -7.60 0.65
C ARG A 100 -8.00 -8.67 -0.21
N THR A 101 -7.97 -9.88 0.32
CA THR A 101 -7.48 -11.05 -0.42
C THR A 101 -8.66 -11.83 -0.96
N GLU A 102 -8.67 -12.11 -2.26
CA GLU A 102 -9.68 -13.01 -2.81
C GLU A 102 -9.46 -14.43 -2.24
N GLY A 103 -10.52 -15.15 -1.90
CA GLY A 103 -10.48 -16.57 -1.46
C GLY A 103 -9.60 -16.88 -0.25
N ALA A 104 -9.17 -15.87 0.51
CA ALA A 104 -8.52 -16.01 1.80
C ALA A 104 -9.12 -14.97 2.77
N PRO A 105 -9.29 -15.28 4.05
CA PRO A 105 -9.98 -14.40 5.00
C PRO A 105 -9.03 -13.34 5.60
N GLY A 106 -8.19 -12.72 4.76
CA GLY A 106 -7.27 -11.65 5.15
C GLY A 106 -7.82 -10.27 4.80
N LYS A 107 -7.73 -9.34 5.75
CA LYS A 107 -8.08 -7.93 5.55
C LYS A 107 -7.04 -7.03 6.18
N ILE A 108 -6.75 -5.92 5.52
CA ILE A 108 -5.93 -4.84 6.06
C ILE A 108 -6.68 -3.53 5.83
N TYR A 109 -6.65 -2.64 6.80
CA TYR A 109 -7.12 -1.28 6.64
C TYR A 109 -6.31 -0.34 7.52
N GLY A 110 -6.27 0.93 7.14
CA GLY A 110 -5.51 1.91 7.88
C GLY A 110 -5.54 3.30 7.27
N THR A 111 -4.70 4.15 7.85
CA THR A 111 -4.56 5.56 7.50
C THR A 111 -3.16 5.86 7.00
N LEU A 112 -3.09 6.83 6.10
CA LEU A 112 -1.88 7.41 5.55
C LEU A 112 -1.84 8.88 5.99
N THR A 113 -0.68 9.35 6.42
CA THR A 113 -0.45 10.77 6.72
C THR A 113 0.84 11.20 6.05
N LEU A 114 0.74 12.20 5.18
CA LEU A 114 1.87 12.82 4.50
C LEU A 114 2.04 14.24 5.06
N THR A 115 3.21 14.56 5.60
CA THR A 115 3.50 15.86 6.22
C THR A 115 4.82 16.44 5.72
N THR A 116 4.94 17.77 5.70
CA THR A 116 6.23 18.46 5.51
C THR A 116 7.26 18.04 6.57
N ASP A 117 8.51 17.81 6.15
CA ASP A 117 9.66 17.56 7.02
C ASP A 117 10.88 18.33 6.48
N GLY A 118 11.08 19.56 6.95
CA GLY A 118 12.11 20.47 6.43
C GLY A 118 11.90 20.80 4.95
N THR A 119 12.89 20.51 4.10
CA THR A 119 12.77 20.62 2.64
C THR A 119 12.12 19.39 1.99
N GLY A 120 11.98 18.30 2.74
CA GLY A 120 11.42 17.03 2.30
C GLY A 120 10.03 16.77 2.87
N SER A 121 9.70 15.49 3.02
CA SER A 121 8.42 15.05 3.54
C SER A 121 8.54 13.75 4.33
N LEU A 122 7.52 13.51 5.16
CA LEU A 122 7.38 12.31 5.99
C LEU A 122 6.04 11.65 5.66
N LEU A 123 6.09 10.41 5.19
CA LEU A 123 4.94 9.53 5.05
C LEU A 123 4.85 8.64 6.29
N ARG A 124 3.67 8.58 6.91
CA ARG A 124 3.32 7.61 7.96
C ARG A 124 2.16 6.74 7.51
N ILE A 125 2.29 5.44 7.78
CA ILE A 125 1.28 4.43 7.49
C ILE A 125 0.98 3.72 8.81
N GLU A 126 -0.30 3.73 9.21
CA GLU A 126 -0.77 3.02 10.39
C GLU A 126 -1.96 2.16 10.00
N GLY A 127 -1.99 0.89 10.42
CA GLY A 127 -3.07 0.00 10.05
C GLY A 127 -3.19 -1.22 10.94
N THR A 128 -4.16 -2.07 10.62
CA THR A 128 -4.39 -3.35 11.30
C THR A 128 -4.60 -4.46 10.27
N VAL A 129 -3.89 -5.56 10.44
CA VAL A 129 -4.10 -6.83 9.73
C VAL A 129 -5.02 -7.70 10.55
N THR A 130 -6.03 -8.30 9.92
CA THR A 130 -6.85 -9.35 10.54
C THR A 130 -6.92 -10.56 9.61
N VAL A 131 -6.75 -11.75 10.17
CA VAL A 131 -6.87 -13.02 9.45
C VAL A 131 -7.84 -13.94 10.19
N ASP A 132 -9.02 -14.18 9.61
CA ASP A 132 -10.06 -15.01 10.23
C ASP A 132 -9.82 -16.51 9.96
N ILE A 133 -8.69 -17.06 10.45
CA ILE A 133 -8.33 -18.49 10.35
C ILE A 133 -8.13 -19.08 11.75
N PRO A 134 -8.90 -20.11 12.15
CA PRO A 134 -8.73 -20.79 13.43
C PRO A 134 -7.31 -21.34 13.62
N PHE A 135 -6.77 -21.19 14.84
CA PHE A 135 -5.45 -21.67 15.27
C PHE A 135 -4.21 -21.06 14.59
N PHE A 136 -4.34 -20.50 13.39
CA PHE A 136 -3.21 -19.97 12.62
C PHE A 136 -3.26 -18.45 12.40
N GLY A 137 -4.40 -17.79 12.64
CA GLY A 137 -4.61 -16.36 12.36
C GLY A 137 -3.46 -15.46 12.84
N GLY A 138 -3.10 -15.52 14.13
CA GLY A 138 -2.05 -14.66 14.68
C GLY A 138 -0.66 -14.83 14.04
N LYS A 139 -0.25 -16.07 13.71
CA LYS A 139 1.03 -16.30 13.02
C LYS A 139 1.03 -15.81 11.57
N ILE A 140 -0.13 -15.89 10.91
CA ILE A 140 -0.30 -15.37 9.56
C ILE A 140 -0.29 -13.84 9.59
N GLU A 141 -0.98 -13.22 10.56
CA GLU A 141 -1.00 -11.77 10.75
C GLU A 141 0.42 -11.21 10.97
N GLU A 142 1.24 -11.84 11.82
CA GLU A 142 2.65 -11.47 12.05
C GLU A 142 3.49 -11.59 10.77
N ALA A 143 3.37 -12.70 10.05
CA ALA A 143 4.09 -12.90 8.79
C ALA A 143 3.68 -11.89 7.70
N ILE A 144 2.40 -11.52 7.64
CA ILE A 144 1.90 -10.47 6.75
C ILE A 144 2.51 -9.12 7.15
N ALA A 145 2.52 -8.75 8.43
CA ALA A 145 3.08 -7.49 8.89
C ALA A 145 4.57 -7.35 8.52
N GLU A 146 5.35 -8.42 8.63
CA GLU A 146 6.76 -8.42 8.22
C GLU A 146 6.93 -8.23 6.70
N GLN A 147 6.08 -8.87 5.90
CA GLN A 147 6.09 -8.71 4.44
C GLN A 147 5.67 -7.29 4.02
N LEU A 148 4.68 -6.70 4.71
CA LEU A 148 4.25 -5.32 4.45
C LEU A 148 5.37 -4.32 4.70
N ARG A 149 6.19 -4.51 5.75
CA ARG A 149 7.38 -3.66 5.97
C ARG A 149 8.31 -3.67 4.76
N ARG A 150 8.64 -4.86 4.24
CA ARG A 150 9.50 -5.01 3.05
C ARG A 150 8.86 -4.43 1.79
N LEU A 151 7.55 -4.55 1.64
CA LEU A 151 6.82 -3.97 0.52
C LEU A 151 6.85 -2.45 0.60
N ASN A 152 6.54 -1.88 1.77
CA ASN A 152 6.57 -0.44 1.97
C ASN A 152 7.96 0.14 1.66
N GLU A 153 9.04 -0.51 2.09
CA GLU A 153 10.41 -0.08 1.74
C GLU A 153 10.66 -0.01 0.22
N LYS A 154 10.10 -0.95 -0.56
CA LYS A 154 10.18 -0.92 -2.02
C LYS A 154 9.30 0.17 -2.62
N GLU A 155 8.11 0.35 -2.07
CA GLU A 155 7.17 1.39 -2.48
C GLU A 155 7.74 2.79 -2.21
N ASP A 156 8.43 2.99 -1.09
CA ASP A 156 9.10 4.24 -0.75
C ASP A 156 10.25 4.52 -1.71
N ALA A 157 11.09 3.52 -1.98
CA ALA A 157 12.21 3.65 -2.92
C ALA A 157 11.73 3.95 -4.35
N PHE A 158 10.66 3.27 -4.80
CA PHE A 158 10.01 3.57 -6.06
C PHE A 158 9.52 5.02 -6.10
N THR A 159 8.83 5.48 -5.06
CA THR A 159 8.28 6.83 -4.98
C THR A 159 9.39 7.88 -5.06
N GLU A 160 10.48 7.69 -4.32
CA GLU A 160 11.64 8.59 -4.31
C GLU A 160 12.28 8.73 -5.70
N ASN A 161 12.40 7.60 -6.42
CA ASN A 161 12.97 7.58 -7.77
C ASN A 161 12.02 8.20 -8.79
N TRP A 162 10.75 7.76 -8.80
CA TRP A 162 9.75 8.24 -9.75
C TRP A 162 9.57 9.76 -9.66
N THR A 163 9.50 10.30 -8.44
CA THR A 163 9.41 11.76 -8.22
C THR A 163 10.68 12.53 -8.57
N SER A 164 11.82 11.87 -8.72
CA SER A 164 13.05 12.49 -9.22
C SER A 164 13.04 12.68 -10.74
N GLU A 165 12.35 11.80 -11.47
CA GLU A 165 12.30 11.80 -12.93
C GLU A 165 11.26 12.77 -13.51
N GLN A 166 10.30 13.22 -12.69
CA GLN A 166 9.23 14.15 -13.09
C GLN A 166 9.63 15.64 -12.97
N THR A 167 10.94 15.95 -13.05
CA THR A 167 11.46 17.32 -12.95
C THR A 167 11.46 18.04 -14.29
#